data_AF-X0SMQ7-F1
#
_entry.id   AF-X0SMQ7-F1
#
_cell.length_a   1.000
_cell.length_b   1.000
_cell.length_c   1.000
_cell.angle_alpha   90.00
_cell.angle_beta   90.00
_cell.angle_gamma   90.00
#
_symmetry.space_group_name_H-M   'P 1'
#
loop_
_entity.id
_entity.type
_entity.pdbx_description
1 polymer ?
#
loop_
_entity_poly.entity_id
_entity_poly.type
_entity_poly.pdbx_seq_one_letter_code
_entity_poly.pdbx_strand_id
1 'polypeptide(L)'
;MEVIQRVGPGGDYLTDEHTLSHFREFWQPTLFDRQRADTWRSRGARRMGDRLREKTLAIMDSHQPEPLPDPVREEIGYILR
;
A
#
# COMPACT_ATOMS: atom_id res chain seq x y z
N MET A 1 -26.04 -2.96 -9.57
CA MET A 1 -27.23 -2.27 -9.01
C MET A 1 -28.09 -3.19 -8.13
N GLU A 2 -28.08 -4.51 -8.34
CA GLU A 2 -28.91 -5.45 -7.57
C GLU A 2 -28.72 -5.35 -6.05
N VAL A 3 -27.47 -5.29 -5.57
CA VAL A 3 -27.19 -5.16 -4.13
C VAL A 3 -27.83 -3.90 -3.51
N ILE A 4 -27.81 -2.78 -4.24
CA ILE A 4 -28.35 -1.50 -3.76
C ILE A 4 -29.88 -1.58 -3.64
N GLN A 5 -30.54 -2.19 -4.64
CA GLN A 5 -32.00 -2.38 -4.62
C GLN A 5 -32.43 -3.36 -3.53
N ARG A 6 -31.66 -4.44 -3.33
CA ARG A 6 -31.93 -5.44 -2.29
C ARG A 6 -31.80 -4.88 -0.88
N VAL A 7 -30.74 -4.12 -0.59
CA VAL A 7 -30.49 -3.55 0.74
C VAL A 7 -31.48 -2.42 1.06
N GLY A 8 -31.77 -1.56 0.07
CA GLY A 8 -32.74 -0.48 0.21
C GLY A 8 -32.35 0.61 1.23
N PRO A 9 -33.25 1.58 1.49
CA PRO A 9 -32.98 2.70 2.38
C PRO A 9 -32.79 2.28 3.84
N GLY A 10 -31.76 2.79 4.50
CA GLY A 10 -31.48 2.54 5.92
C GLY A 10 -30.80 1.21 6.23
N GLY A 11 -30.58 0.35 5.23
CA GLY A 11 -29.79 -0.87 5.39
C GLY A 11 -28.26 -0.62 5.33
N ASP A 12 -27.49 -1.67 5.58
CA ASP A 12 -26.04 -1.67 5.46
C ASP A 12 -25.55 -2.80 4.53
N TYR A 13 -24.29 -2.69 4.11
CA TYR A 13 -23.66 -3.59 3.14
C TYR A 13 -22.53 -4.40 3.77
N LEU A 14 -22.29 -4.29 5.07
CA LEU A 14 -21.06 -4.78 5.68
C LEU A 14 -20.96 -6.30 5.65
N THR A 15 -22.10 -6.99 5.81
CA THR A 15 -22.18 -8.45 5.80
C THR A 15 -22.70 -9.04 4.50
N ASP A 16 -22.87 -8.23 3.45
CA ASP A 16 -23.42 -8.67 2.16
C ASP A 16 -22.38 -9.48 1.35
N GLU A 17 -22.84 -10.52 0.65
CA GLU A 17 -21.98 -11.38 -0.19
C GLU A 17 -21.24 -10.60 -1.27
N HIS A 18 -21.85 -9.55 -1.82
CA HIS A 18 -21.20 -8.67 -2.78
C HIS A 18 -20.00 -7.96 -2.14
N THR A 19 -20.17 -7.45 -0.92
CA THR A 19 -19.05 -6.85 -0.18
C THR A 19 -17.98 -7.88 0.10
N LEU A 20 -18.33 -9.08 0.55
CA LEU A 20 -17.37 -10.16 0.80
C LEU A 20 -16.55 -10.54 -0.45
N SER A 21 -17.19 -10.54 -1.61
CA SER A 21 -16.57 -10.89 -2.90
C SER A 21 -15.58 -9.82 -3.37
N HIS A 22 -15.89 -8.54 -3.14
CA HIS A 22 -15.17 -7.42 -3.75
C HIS A 22 -14.34 -6.56 -2.77
N PHE A 23 -14.46 -6.71 -1.44
CA PHE A 23 -13.82 -5.77 -0.51
C PHE A 23 -12.28 -5.71 -0.58
N ARG A 24 -11.63 -6.71 -1.19
CA ARG A 24 -10.18 -6.76 -1.36
C ARG A 24 -9.69 -6.10 -2.66
N GLU A 25 -10.59 -5.77 -3.58
CA GLU A 25 -10.25 -5.05 -4.81
C GLU A 25 -9.92 -3.58 -4.53
N PHE A 26 -10.42 -3.05 -3.41
CA PHE A 26 -10.07 -1.71 -2.96
C PHE A 26 -8.59 -1.62 -2.64
N TRP A 27 -7.94 -0.60 -3.21
CA TRP A 27 -6.56 -0.25 -2.88
C TRP A 27 -6.40 -0.05 -1.37
N GLN A 28 -5.51 -0.85 -0.78
CA GLN A 28 -5.19 -0.77 0.65
C GLN A 28 -3.96 0.12 0.86
N PRO A 29 -4.09 1.26 1.56
CA PRO A 29 -2.94 2.10 1.84
C PRO A 29 -1.97 1.39 2.79
N THR A 30 -0.68 1.46 2.47
CA THR A 30 0.39 0.88 3.32
C THR A 30 0.95 1.88 4.34
N LEU A 31 0.77 3.19 4.10
CA LEU A 31 1.37 4.27 4.90
C LEU A 31 0.38 5.09 5.73
N PHE A 32 -0.88 5.14 5.32
CA PHE A 32 -1.89 5.89 6.07
C PHE A 32 -2.23 5.17 7.36
N ASP A 33 -2.52 5.94 8.41
CA ASP A 33 -3.15 5.46 9.63
C ASP A 33 -4.62 5.85 9.60
N ARG A 34 -5.51 4.87 9.81
CA ARG A 34 -6.97 5.07 9.87
C ARG A 34 -7.55 4.73 11.23
N GLN A 35 -6.70 4.59 12.25
CA GLN A 35 -7.13 4.35 13.61
C GLN A 35 -7.81 5.58 14.20
N ARG A 36 -8.66 5.35 15.20
CA ARG A 36 -9.18 6.42 16.05
C ARG A 36 -8.02 7.09 16.80
N ALA A 37 -8.17 8.38 17.07
CA ALA A 37 -7.11 9.21 17.66
C ALA A 37 -6.54 8.62 18.96
N ASP A 38 -7.40 8.11 19.86
CA ASP A 38 -6.95 7.54 21.14
C ASP A 38 -6.11 6.27 20.95
N THR A 39 -6.52 5.40 20.02
CA THR A 39 -5.77 4.18 19.66
C THR A 39 -4.42 4.52 19.03
N TRP A 40 -4.40 5.51 18.13
CA TRP A 40 -3.15 5.98 17.52
C TRP A 40 -2.19 6.57 18.57
N ARG A 41 -2.73 7.36 19.52
CA ARG A 41 -1.94 7.91 20.64
C ARG A 41 -1.39 6.82 21.56
N SER A 42 -2.20 5.84 21.94
CA SER A 42 -1.76 4.75 22.83
C SER A 42 -0.70 3.85 22.18
N ARG A 43 -0.57 3.87 20.85
CA ARG A 43 0.44 3.14 20.07
C ARG A 43 1.69 3.97 19.76
N GLY A 44 1.89 5.08 20.47
CA GLY A 44 3.08 5.91 20.35
C GLY A 44 2.98 7.06 19.35
N ALA A 45 1.79 7.34 18.82
CA ALA A 45 1.50 8.55 18.03
C ALA A 45 2.49 8.79 16.87
N ARG A 46 2.88 7.72 16.17
CA ARG A 46 3.88 7.79 15.10
C ARG A 46 3.38 8.66 13.96
N ARG A 47 4.23 9.60 13.51
CA ARG A 47 3.88 10.50 12.42
C ARG A 47 4.05 9.80 11.08
N MET A 48 3.37 10.32 10.06
CA MET A 48 3.50 9.80 8.69
C MET A 48 4.95 9.87 8.19
N GLY A 49 5.69 10.92 8.53
CA GLY A 49 7.10 11.07 8.17
C GLY A 49 7.99 9.95 8.72
N ASP A 50 7.73 9.48 9.94
CA ASP A 50 8.50 8.39 10.57
C ASP A 50 8.29 7.08 9.81
N ARG A 51 7.03 6.78 9.46
CA ARG A 51 6.64 5.60 8.67
C ARG A 51 7.20 5.64 7.25
N LEU A 52 7.17 6.82 6.62
CA LEU A 52 7.77 7.04 5.30
C LEU A 52 9.26 6.74 5.32
N ARG A 53 10.00 7.33 6.26
CA ARG A 53 11.45 7.13 6.39
C ARG A 53 11.81 5.66 6.56
N GLU A 54 11.10 4.94 7.43
CA GLU A 54 11.34 3.51 7.63
C GLU A 54 11.09 2.69 6.38
N LYS A 55 9.97 2.93 5.68
CA LYS A 55 9.67 2.23 4.43
C LYS A 55 10.71 2.51 3.35
N THR A 56 11.16 3.77 3.22
CA THR A 56 12.21 4.15 2.27
C THR A 56 13.51 3.39 2.57
N LEU A 57 13.97 3.41 3.83
CA LEU A 57 15.19 2.71 4.22
C LEU A 57 15.08 1.19 3.98
N ALA A 58 13.94 0.58 4.31
CA ALA A 58 13.72 -0.84 4.07
C ALA A 58 13.78 -1.20 2.58
N ILE A 59 13.23 -0.35 1.69
CA ILE A 59 13.31 -0.57 0.23
C ILE A 59 14.76 -0.42 -0.25
N MET A 60 15.47 0.60 0.21
CA MET A 60 16.88 0.81 -0.17
C MET A 60 17.77 -0.37 0.25
N ASP A 61 17.48 -1.00 1.39
CA ASP A 61 18.25 -2.12 1.92
C ASP A 61 17.93 -3.47 1.23
N SER A 62 16.66 -3.70 0.90
CA SER A 62 16.19 -5.02 0.44
C SER A 62 15.93 -5.12 -1.07
N HIS A 63 15.71 -4.01 -1.76
CA HIS A 63 15.36 -4.05 -3.18
C HIS A 63 16.59 -4.37 -4.05
N GLN A 64 16.53 -5.50 -4.73
CA GLN A 64 17.48 -5.85 -5.79
C GLN A 64 16.87 -5.47 -7.14
N PRO A 65 17.39 -4.45 -7.85
CA PRO A 65 16.89 -4.09 -9.16
C PRO A 65 17.22 -5.20 -10.16
N GLU A 66 16.40 -5.29 -11.22
CA GLU A 66 16.71 -6.18 -12.34
C GLU A 66 18.06 -5.78 -12.96
N PRO A 67 18.99 -6.73 -13.16
CA PRO A 67 20.30 -6.40 -13.71
C PRO A 67 20.16 -5.85 -15.13
N LEU A 68 20.98 -4.85 -15.46
CA LEU A 68 21.11 -4.39 -16.83
C LEU A 68 21.61 -5.54 -17.73
N PRO A 69 21.13 -5.63 -18.99
CA PRO A 69 21.67 -6.56 -19.98
C PRO A 69 23.18 -6.34 -20.16
N ASP A 70 23.91 -7.44 -20.37
CA ASP A 70 25.37 -7.42 -20.44
C ASP A 70 25.92 -6.42 -21.48
N PRO A 71 25.39 -6.31 -22.72
CA PRO A 71 25.90 -5.35 -23.70
C PRO A 71 25.81 -3.89 -23.23
N VAL A 72 24.77 -3.56 -22.47
CA VAL A 72 24.57 -2.20 -21.93
C VAL A 72 25.56 -1.92 -20.81
N ARG A 73 25.79 -2.92 -19.94
CA ARG A 73 26.75 -2.82 -18.82
C ARG A 73 28.18 -2.66 -19.33
N GLU A 74 28.54 -3.39 -20.38
CA GLU A 74 29.86 -3.31 -21.03
C GLU A 74 30.09 -1.93 -21.64
N GLU A 75 29.12 -1.39 -22.38
CA GLU A 75 29.21 -0.07 -22.99
C GLU A 75 29.35 1.05 -21.94
N ILE A 76 28.58 1.00 -20.85
CA ILE A 76 28.74 1.93 -19.72
C ILE A 76 30.17 1.85 -19.16
N GLY A 77 30.70 0.64 -18.99
CA GLY A 77 32.06 0.42 -18.52
C GLY A 77 33.14 0.89 -19.49
N TYR A 78 32.86 0.97 -20.78
CA TYR A 78 33.74 1.55 -21.79
C TYR A 78 33.71 3.09 -21.74
N ILE A 79 32.52 3.70 -21.65
CA ILE A 79 32.36 5.17 -21.61
C ILE A 79 32.94 5.79 -20.33
N LEU A 80 32.87 5.10 -19.20
CA LEU A 80 33.37 5.61 -17.91
C LEU A 80 34.89 5.50 -17.73
N ARG A 81 35.62 4.90 -18.69
CA ARG A 81 37.10 4.89 -18.70
C ARG A 81 37.66 6.14 -19.36
#